data_AF-A0A1X7UCS9-F1
#
_entry.id   AF-A0A1X7UCS9-F1
#
_cell.length_a   1.000
_cell.length_b   1.000
_cell.length_c   1.000
_cell.angle_alpha   90.00
_cell.angle_beta   90.00
_cell.angle_gamma   90.00
#
_symmetry.space_group_name_H-M   'P 1'
#
loop_
_entity.id
_entity.type
_entity.pdbx_description
1 polymer ?
#
loop_
_entity_poly.entity_id
_entity_poly.type
_entity_poly.pdbx_seq_one_letter_code
_entity_poly.pdbx_strand_id
1 'polypeptide(L)'
;TEEEVKDSIITNFSKSSPLRIVIATVAFGMGVNCPDVHLILHFSPPHDIENYVQEVGRGRRDGAQTFAILLHNKKLLKESSDYMTRYVNYKKECRRDSLYKFFDKYSHSQENYGCPLL
;
A
#
# COMPACT_ATOMS: atom_id res chain seq x y z
N THR A 1 21.34 -12.57 -15.39
CA THR A 1 20.17 -13.44 -15.12
C THR A 1 18.99 -12.59 -14.67
N GLU A 2 17.77 -13.13 -14.58
CA GLU A 2 16.62 -12.38 -14.06
C GLU A 2 16.86 -11.85 -12.64
N GLU A 3 17.61 -12.61 -11.84
CA GLU A 3 18.00 -12.26 -10.47
C GLU A 3 18.96 -11.06 -10.43
N GLU A 4 20.00 -11.03 -11.28
CA GLU A 4 20.90 -9.88 -11.40
C GLU A 4 20.18 -8.59 -11.82
N VAL A 5 19.18 -8.70 -12.70
CA VAL A 5 18.37 -7.53 -13.11
C VAL A 5 17.56 -7.01 -11.92
N LYS A 6 16.92 -7.91 -11.18
CA LYS A 6 16.14 -7.56 -9.98
C LYS A 6 17.03 -6.86 -8.94
N ASP A 7 18.22 -7.41 -8.67
CA ASP A 7 19.17 -6.85 -7.71
C ASP A 7 19.69 -5.48 -8.13
N SER A 8 19.93 -5.30 -9.44
CA SER A 8 20.31 -4.00 -10.00
C SER A 8 19.21 -2.96 -9.80
N ILE A 9 17.95 -3.30 -10.08
CA ILE A 9 16.80 -2.41 -9.88
C ILE A 9 16.68 -2.03 -8.40
N ILE A 10 16.72 -3.01 -7.49
CA ILE A 10 16.63 -2.78 -6.04
C ILE A 10 17.76 -1.86 -5.57
N THR A 11 19.00 -2.16 -5.99
CA THR A 11 20.17 -1.38 -5.56
C THR A 11 20.10 0.06 -6.04
N ASN A 12 19.71 0.28 -7.30
CA ASN A 12 19.58 1.62 -7.86
C ASN A 12 18.41 2.37 -7.25
N PHE A 13 17.29 1.70 -6.96
CA PHE A 13 16.12 2.35 -6.40
C PHE A 13 16.28 2.68 -4.91
N SER A 14 17.00 1.86 -4.14
CA SER A 14 17.23 2.08 -2.71
C SER A 14 18.32 3.12 -2.39
N LYS A 15 19.10 3.56 -3.37
CA LYS A 15 20.17 4.54 -3.21
C LYS A 15 19.85 5.81 -3.97
N SER A 16 20.59 6.89 -3.69
CA SER A 16 20.54 8.10 -4.51
C SER A 16 21.03 7.79 -5.92
N SER A 17 20.10 7.49 -6.83
CA SER A 17 20.37 7.17 -8.23
C SER A 17 19.37 7.89 -9.14
N PRO A 18 19.63 7.92 -10.46
CA PRO A 18 18.68 8.48 -11.42
C PRO A 18 17.40 7.63 -11.57
N LEU A 19 17.35 6.40 -11.06
CA LEU A 19 16.16 5.56 -11.09
C LEU A 19 15.14 6.04 -10.04
N ARG A 20 14.10 6.74 -10.49
CA ARG A 20 13.09 7.36 -9.60
C ARG A 20 11.77 6.60 -9.50
N ILE A 21 11.48 5.72 -10.46
CA ILE A 21 10.19 5.03 -10.57
C ILE A 21 10.46 3.57 -10.89
N VAL A 22 9.76 2.68 -10.17
CA VAL A 22 9.71 1.25 -10.47
C VAL A 22 8.26 0.86 -10.71
N ILE A 23 8.00 0.20 -11.83
CA ILE A 23 6.70 -0.39 -12.14
C ILE A 23 6.81 -1.89 -11.87
N ALA A 24 5.95 -2.38 -10.98
CA ALA A 24 6.08 -3.72 -10.43
C ALA A 24 4.73 -4.34 -10.12
N THR A 25 4.68 -5.67 -10.15
CA THR A 25 3.59 -6.48 -9.57
C THR A 25 3.92 -6.82 -8.12
N VAL A 26 2.98 -7.44 -7.41
CA VAL A 26 3.14 -7.91 -6.01
C VAL A 26 4.42 -8.73 -5.81
N ALA A 27 4.82 -9.52 -6.82
CA ALA A 27 6.00 -10.37 -6.80
C ALA A 27 7.33 -9.60 -6.61
N PHE A 28 7.38 -8.31 -6.96
CA PHE A 28 8.56 -7.48 -6.75
C PHE A 28 8.76 -7.12 -5.28
N GLY A 29 7.69 -7.06 -4.48
CA GLY A 29 7.73 -6.49 -3.13
C GLY A 29 8.34 -7.40 -2.06
N MET A 30 8.29 -8.72 -2.21
CA MET A 30 8.75 -9.63 -1.15
C MET A 30 10.27 -9.53 -0.97
N GLY A 31 10.71 -9.18 0.25
CA GLY A 31 12.13 -9.09 0.62
C GLY A 31 12.84 -7.78 0.27
N VAL A 32 12.14 -6.80 -0.33
CA VAL A 32 12.74 -5.53 -0.74
C VAL A 32 12.53 -4.45 0.33
N ASN A 33 13.63 -3.83 0.78
CA ASN A 33 13.61 -2.69 1.70
C ASN A 33 14.10 -1.42 1.00
N CYS A 34 13.16 -0.54 0.64
CA CYS A 34 13.43 0.79 0.06
C CYS A 34 12.90 1.82 1.05
N PRO A 35 13.75 2.42 1.91
CA PRO A 35 13.27 3.25 3.02
C PRO A 35 12.72 4.62 2.59
N ASP A 36 13.03 5.09 1.37
CA ASP A 36 12.72 6.44 0.89
C ASP A 36 11.64 6.44 -0.21
N VAL A 37 10.50 5.78 0.03
CA VAL A 37 9.38 5.74 -0.94
C VAL A 37 8.35 6.84 -0.66
N HIS A 38 8.33 7.87 -1.51
CA HIS A 38 7.48 9.06 -1.33
C HIS A 38 6.06 8.86 -1.86
N LEU A 39 5.90 7.99 -2.85
CA LEU A 39 4.64 7.73 -3.53
C LEU A 39 4.51 6.24 -3.84
N ILE A 40 3.35 5.69 -3.51
CA ILE A 40 2.91 4.37 -3.93
C ILE A 40 1.64 4.56 -4.74
N LEU A 41 1.68 4.11 -6.00
CA LEU A 41 0.56 4.22 -6.93
C LEU A 41 0.07 2.83 -7.31
N HIS A 42 -1.15 2.52 -6.90
CA HIS A 42 -1.86 1.31 -7.31
C HIS A 42 -2.63 1.59 -8.60
N PHE A 43 -2.18 0.97 -9.70
CA PHE A 43 -2.86 1.08 -10.99
C PHE A 43 -4.23 0.38 -10.99
N SER A 44 -4.35 -0.70 -10.22
CA SER A 44 -5.60 -1.39 -9.94
C SER A 44 -5.71 -1.65 -8.43
N PRO A 45 -6.94 -1.73 -7.90
CA PRO A 45 -7.14 -2.15 -6.52
C PRO A 45 -6.54 -3.55 -6.32
N PRO A 46 -5.84 -3.80 -5.21
CA PRO A 46 -5.47 -5.14 -4.79
C PRO A 46 -6.69 -6.05 -4.60
N HIS A 47 -6.45 -7.36 -4.52
CA HIS A 47 -7.52 -8.33 -4.26
C HIS A 47 -8.19 -8.05 -2.91
N ASP A 48 -7.38 -7.89 -1.86
CA ASP A 48 -7.83 -7.69 -0.48
C ASP A 48 -7.17 -6.49 0.19
N ILE A 49 -7.76 -6.08 1.31
CA ILE A 49 -7.32 -4.90 2.06
C ILE A 49 -5.99 -5.13 2.79
N GLU A 50 -5.69 -6.37 3.20
CA GLU A 50 -4.42 -6.75 3.81
C GLU A 50 -3.27 -6.56 2.84
N ASN A 51 -3.43 -7.01 1.59
CA ASN A 51 -2.46 -6.80 0.52
C ASN A 51 -2.25 -5.31 0.28
N TYR A 52 -3.34 -4.55 0.19
CA TYR A 52 -3.26 -3.09 0.07
C TYR A 52 -2.45 -2.46 1.21
N VAL A 53 -2.73 -2.81 2.47
CA VAL A 53 -2.01 -2.27 3.64
C VAL A 53 -0.54 -2.67 3.64
N GLN A 54 -0.22 -3.92 3.33
CA GLN A 54 1.17 -4.39 3.24
C GLN A 54 1.95 -3.65 2.14
N GLU A 55 1.31 -3.39 1.01
CA GLU A 55 1.90 -2.70 -0.13
C GLU A 55 2.13 -1.22 0.17
N VAL A 56 1.13 -0.50 0.73
CA VAL A 56 1.31 0.92 1.11
C VAL A 56 2.23 1.11 2.31
N GLY A 57 2.40 0.08 3.15
CA GLY A 57 3.35 0.06 4.27
C GLY A 57 4.84 0.13 3.86
N ARG A 58 5.13 0.16 2.56
CA ARG A 58 6.46 0.44 1.99
C ARG A 58 6.82 1.92 1.98
N GLY A 59 5.86 2.78 2.34
CA GLY A 59 6.12 4.20 2.51
C GLY A 59 7.26 4.47 3.49
N ARG A 60 7.71 5.72 3.51
CA ARG A 60 8.79 6.16 4.37
C ARG A 60 8.51 5.80 5.83
N ARG A 61 9.57 5.41 6.53
CA ARG A 61 9.53 4.99 7.95
C ARG A 61 10.21 5.98 8.88
N ASP A 62 10.68 7.10 8.34
CA ASP A 62 11.32 8.19 9.08
C ASP A 62 10.31 9.25 9.58
N GLY A 63 9.01 9.00 9.41
CA GLY A 63 7.94 9.92 9.80
C GLY A 63 7.65 11.02 8.78
N ALA A 64 8.41 11.10 7.68
CA ALA A 64 8.07 12.00 6.60
C ALA A 64 6.82 11.54 5.84
N GLN A 65 6.18 12.49 5.16
CA GLN A 65 4.95 12.20 4.43
C GLN A 65 5.18 11.28 3.23
N THR A 66 4.35 10.25 3.12
CA THR A 66 4.21 9.40 1.91
C THR A 66 2.76 9.46 1.42
N PHE A 67 2.59 9.45 0.11
CA PHE A 67 1.28 9.36 -0.53
C PHE A 67 1.00 7.93 -1.02
N ALA A 68 -0.21 7.44 -0.74
CA ALA A 68 -0.75 6.24 -1.33
C ALA A 68 -1.94 6.62 -2.22
N ILE A 69 -1.81 6.40 -3.54
CA ILE A 69 -2.82 6.73 -4.54
C ILE A 69 -3.33 5.43 -5.14
N LEU A 70 -4.63 5.20 -5.07
CA LEU A 70 -5.29 4.03 -5.64
C LEU A 70 -6.21 4.45 -6.79
N LEU A 71 -5.85 4.01 -7.99
CA LEU A 71 -6.68 4.15 -9.17
C LEU A 71 -7.68 3.00 -9.23
N HIS A 72 -8.93 3.33 -9.54
CA HIS A 72 -9.98 2.33 -9.64
C HIS A 72 -11.04 2.70 -10.67
N ASN A 73 -11.70 1.67 -11.20
CA ASN A 73 -12.93 1.80 -11.95
C ASN A 73 -13.78 0.54 -11.72
N LYS A 74 -15.03 0.56 -12.21
CA LYS A 74 -15.96 -0.56 -12.02
C LYS A 74 -15.46 -1.89 -12.60
N LYS A 75 -14.64 -1.86 -13.66
CA LYS A 75 -14.11 -3.07 -14.29
C LYS A 75 -12.99 -3.69 -13.44
N LEU A 76 -12.08 -2.87 -12.93
CA LEU A 76 -10.94 -3.29 -12.12
C LEU A 76 -11.36 -3.83 -10.75
N LEU A 77 -12.45 -3.30 -10.18
CA LEU A 77 -12.97 -3.75 -8.88
C LEU A 77 -13.63 -5.14 -8.92
N LYS A 78 -13.91 -5.71 -10.10
CA LYS A 78 -14.58 -7.02 -10.22
C LYS A 78 -13.78 -8.17 -9.61
N GLU A 79 -12.46 -8.03 -9.61
CA GLU A 79 -11.53 -9.04 -9.11
C GLU A 79 -11.14 -8.79 -7.65
N SER A 80 -11.67 -7.74 -7.01
CA SER A 80 -11.39 -7.40 -5.61
C SER A 80 -12.47 -7.95 -4.70
N SER A 81 -12.11 -8.25 -3.45
CA SER A 81 -13.07 -8.68 -2.44
C SER A 81 -14.11 -7.61 -2.13
N ASP A 82 -15.22 -8.05 -1.54
CA ASP A 82 -16.33 -7.17 -1.14
C ASP A 82 -15.87 -6.05 -0.21
N TYR A 83 -14.95 -6.37 0.72
CA TYR A 83 -14.42 -5.38 1.64
C TYR A 83 -13.58 -4.33 0.91
N MET A 84 -12.71 -4.75 -0.01
CA MET A 84 -11.90 -3.82 -0.79
C MET A 84 -12.77 -2.95 -1.71
N THR A 85 -13.80 -3.54 -2.33
CA THR A 85 -14.79 -2.81 -3.11
C THR A 85 -15.54 -1.78 -2.27
N ARG A 86 -15.93 -2.13 -1.04
CA ARG A 86 -16.54 -1.18 -0.10
C ARG A 86 -15.57 -0.09 0.30
N TYR A 87 -14.34 -0.44 0.67
CA TYR A 87 -13.28 0.51 1.04
C TYR A 87 -13.13 1.55 -0.06
N VAL A 88 -12.93 1.13 -1.31
CA VAL A 88 -12.73 2.04 -2.44
C VAL A 88 -13.93 2.98 -2.66
N ASN A 89 -15.15 2.44 -2.65
CA ASN A 89 -16.36 3.19 -2.99
C ASN A 89 -16.91 4.07 -1.85
N TYR A 90 -16.56 3.81 -0.59
CA TYR A 90 -17.14 4.52 0.54
C TYR A 90 -16.43 5.86 0.81
N LYS A 91 -16.99 6.95 0.27
CA LYS A 91 -16.38 8.29 0.30
C LYS A 91 -16.61 9.11 1.59
N LYS A 92 -17.49 8.64 2.48
CA LYS A 92 -17.95 9.41 3.65
C LYS A 92 -17.17 9.13 4.93
N GLU A 93 -16.16 8.27 4.89
CA GLU A 93 -15.41 7.82 6.06
C GLU A 93 -13.92 8.11 5.91
N CYS A 94 -13.27 8.38 7.05
CA CYS A 94 -11.82 8.46 7.10
C CYS A 94 -11.21 7.12 6.66
N ARG A 95 -10.26 7.16 5.72
CA ARG A 95 -9.59 5.93 5.24
C ARG A 95 -8.94 5.13 6.36
N ARG A 96 -8.36 5.80 7.36
CA ARG A 96 -7.74 5.15 8.52
C ARG A 96 -8.78 4.48 9.42
N ASP A 97 -9.93 5.11 9.62
CA ASP A 97 -11.02 4.55 10.42
C ASP A 97 -11.59 3.29 9.76
N SER A 98 -11.78 3.32 8.44
CA SER A 98 -12.18 2.12 7.70
C SER A 98 -11.15 1.00 7.85
N LEU A 99 -9.85 1.29 7.70
CA LEU A 99 -8.80 0.28 7.89
C LEU A 99 -8.78 -0.24 9.33
N TYR A 100 -8.89 0.64 10.33
CA TYR A 100 -8.92 0.26 11.73
C TYR A 100 -10.08 -0.70 12.01
N LYS A 101 -11.30 -0.39 11.57
CA LYS A 101 -12.48 -1.28 11.72
C LYS A 101 -12.33 -2.64 11.06
N PHE A 102 -11.48 -2.74 10.02
CA PHE A 102 -11.16 -4.04 9.43
C PHE A 102 -10.32 -4.88 10.37
N PHE A 103 -9.19 -4.34 10.83
CA PHE A 103 -8.23 -5.05 11.67
C PHE A 103 -8.68 -5.22 13.11
N ASP A 104 -9.52 -4.33 13.62
CA ASP A 104 -10.06 -4.41 14.98
C ASP A 104 -10.84 -5.72 15.23
N LYS A 105 -11.52 -6.22 14.17
CA LYS A 105 -12.21 -7.52 14.22
C LYS A 105 -11.28 -8.70 14.50
N TYR A 106 -9.98 -8.55 14.26
CA TYR A 106 -8.96 -9.57 14.47
C TYR A 106 -8.18 -9.36 15.78
N SER A 107 -8.30 -8.21 16.43
CA SER A 107 -7.68 -7.94 17.74
C SER A 107 -8.63 -8.29 18.88
N HIS A 108 -8.25 -9.29 19.67
CA HIS A 108 -8.95 -9.69 20.90
C HIS A 108 -8.81 -8.70 22.09
N SER A 109 -8.33 -7.48 21.86
CA SER A 109 -8.05 -6.51 22.92
C SER A 109 -8.75 -5.18 22.63
N GLN A 110 -9.77 -4.86 23.42
CA GLN A 110 -10.43 -3.57 23.43
C GLN A 110 -9.51 -2.49 23.98
N GLU A 111 -8.89 -1.69 23.11
CA GLU A 111 -8.42 -0.35 23.49
C GLU A 111 -8.77 0.65 22.38
N ASN A 112 -9.61 1.64 22.73
CA ASN A 112 -10.12 2.69 21.86
C ASN A 112 -9.01 3.71 21.51
N TYR A 113 -8.27 3.46 20.43
CA TYR A 113 -7.39 4.46 19.83
C TYR A 113 -8.02 5.02 18.57
N GLY A 114 -8.86 6.04 18.73
CA GLY A 114 -9.39 6.82 17.60
C GLY A 114 -8.28 7.64 16.94
N CYS A 115 -8.34 7.75 15.61
CA CYS A 115 -7.44 8.59 14.82
C CYS A 115 -7.61 10.07 15.25
N PRO A 116 -6.56 10.76 15.73
CA PRO A 116 -6.61 12.20 15.86
C PRO A 116 -6.78 12.78 14.45
N LEU A 117 -7.87 13.50 14.24
CA LEU A 117 -8.04 14.32 13.05
C LEU A 117 -6.95 15.41 13.10
N LEU A 118 -6.19 15.54 12.00
CA LEU A 118 -5.28 16.65 11.75
C LEU A 118 -6.03 17.99 11.82
#